data_AF-A0A8C7HVC6-F1
#
_entry.id   AF-A0A8C7HVC6-F1
#
_cell.length_a   1.000
_cell.length_b   1.000
_cell.length_c   1.000
_cell.angle_alpha   90.00
_cell.angle_beta   90.00
_cell.angle_gamma   90.00
#
_symmetry.space_group_name_H-M   'P 1'
#
loop_
_entity.id
_entity.type
_entity.pdbx_description
1 polymer ?
#
loop_
_entity_poly.entity_id
_entity_poly.type
_entity_poly.pdbx_seq_one_letter_code
_entity_poly.pdbx_strand_id
1 'polypeptide(L)' 'MSQKQIYYSDKYDDEKFEYRHVMLPKDIAKRVPKTHLMSETEWRNLGVQQSQGWIHYMIHQPEFGENSVRCCLSGFRDQV' A
#
# COMPACT_ATOMS: atom_id res chain seq x y z
N MET A 1 16.58 15.71 9.91
CA MET A 1 15.43 15.69 8.99
C MET A 1 15.02 14.23 8.79
N SER A 2 14.08 13.68 9.56
CA SER A 2 13.73 12.26 9.44
C SER A 2 12.96 12.06 8.14
N GLN A 3 13.56 11.30 7.22
CA GLN A 3 12.96 10.91 5.95
C GLN A 3 11.60 10.27 6.22
N LYS A 4 10.50 11.00 5.97
CA LYS A 4 9.14 10.45 5.87
C LYS A 4 9.01 9.64 4.58
N GLN A 5 9.96 8.74 4.35
CA GLN A 5 10.00 7.94 3.14
C GLN A 5 9.06 6.76 3.34
N ILE A 6 8.07 6.70 2.47
CA ILE A 6 7.24 5.53 2.27
C ILE A 6 8.16 4.39 1.80
N TYR A 7 8.08 3.24 2.46
CA TYR A 7 8.89 2.09 2.09
C TYR A 7 8.10 1.17 1.16
N TYR A 8 8.72 0.78 0.06
CA TYR A 8 8.17 -0.13 -0.93
C TYR A 8 8.93 -1.45 -0.86
N SER A 9 8.20 -2.55 -0.72
CA SER A 9 8.79 -3.88 -0.80
C SER A 9 9.03 -4.33 -2.24
N ASP A 10 9.78 -5.42 -2.37
CA ASP A 10 9.92 -6.15 -3.61
C ASP A 10 8.55 -6.66 -4.09
N LYS A 11 8.40 -6.70 -5.41
CA LYS A 11 7.22 -7.28 -6.05
C LYS A 11 7.31 -8.80 -5.95
N TYR A 12 6.19 -9.44 -5.65
CA TYR A 12 6.04 -10.89 -5.71
C TYR A 12 4.78 -11.21 -6.50
N ASP A 13 4.87 -12.13 -7.44
CA ASP A 13 3.78 -12.51 -8.34
C ASP A 13 3.26 -13.93 -8.04
N ASP A 14 1.98 -14.13 -8.32
CA ASP A 14 1.38 -15.45 -8.50
C ASP A 14 1.02 -15.69 -9.97
N GLU A 15 0.23 -16.74 -10.25
CA GLU A 15 -0.20 -17.09 -11.60
C GLU A 15 -1.10 -16.04 -12.27
N LYS A 16 -1.72 -15.12 -11.51
CA LYS A 16 -2.76 -14.19 -12.00
C LYS A 16 -2.48 -12.72 -11.67
N PHE A 17 -1.75 -12.44 -10.60
CA PHE A 17 -1.59 -11.10 -10.04
C PHE A 17 -0.15 -10.84 -9.59
N GLU A 18 0.25 -9.57 -9.67
CA GLU A 18 1.47 -9.07 -9.05
C GLU A 18 1.10 -8.39 -7.73
N TYR A 19 1.87 -8.62 -6.68
CA TYR A 19 1.64 -8.04 -5.37
C TYR A 19 2.85 -7.25 -4.91
N ARG A 20 2.58 -6.20 -4.14
CA ARG A 20 3.59 -5.42 -3.43
C ARG A 20 2.96 -4.89 -2.16
N HIS A 21 3.73 -4.91 -1.09
CA HIS A 21 3.34 -4.24 0.13
C HIS A 21 4.07 -2.91 0.31
N VAL A 22 3.31 -1.88 0.67
CA VAL A 22 3.82 -0.54 0.94
C VAL A 22 3.68 -0.26 2.43
N MET A 23 4.77 0.12 3.08
CA MET A 23 4.78 0.45 4.50
C MET A 23 4.73 1.97 4.66
N LEU A 24 3.67 2.44 5.31
CA LEU A 24 3.45 3.85 5.55
C LEU A 24 4.03 4.29 6.89
N PRO A 25 4.68 5.48 6.97
CA PRO A 25 5.14 6.03 8.22
C PRO A 25 3.95 6.41 9.12
N LYS A 26 4.20 6.47 10.44
CA LYS A 26 3.18 6.68 11.48
C LYS A 26 2.25 7.88 11.22
N ASP A 27 2.80 8.95 10.66
CA ASP A 27 2.05 10.19 10.37
C ASP A 27 1.01 10.00 9.26
N ILE A 28 1.31 9.17 8.26
CA ILE A 28 0.43 8.88 7.12
C ILE A 28 -0.53 7.75 7.49
N ALA A 29 -0.06 6.75 8.25
CA ALA A 29 -0.86 5.64 8.74
C ALA A 29 -2.14 6.10 9.49
N LYS A 30 -2.08 7.22 10.22
CA LYS A 30 -3.25 7.81 10.90
C LYS A 30 -4.34 8.32 9.95
N ARG A 31 -3.99 8.62 8.69
CA ARG A 31 -4.93 9.11 7.67
C ARG A 31 -5.57 7.97 6.87
N VAL A 32 -5.08 6.74 7.03
CA VAL A 32 -5.63 5.59 6.32
C VAL A 32 -7.01 5.24 6.91
N PRO A 33 -8.07 5.19 6.09
CA PRO A 33 -9.38 4.77 6.56
C PRO A 33 -9.35 3.30 7.00
N LYS A 34 -9.93 3.01 8.17
CA LYS A 34 -10.09 1.65 8.69
C LYS A 34 -11.42 1.00 8.30
N THR A 35 -12.34 1.78 7.75
CA THR A 35 -13.71 1.35 7.44
C THR A 35 -13.85 0.73 6.05
N HIS A 36 -12.94 1.04 5.14
CA HIS A 36 -12.98 0.58 3.75
C HIS A 36 -11.57 0.51 3.15
N LEU A 37 -11.44 -0.21 2.04
CA LEU A 37 -10.21 -0.26 1.25
C LEU A 37 -10.07 1.01 0.42
N MET A 38 -8.89 1.62 0.47
CA MET A 38 -8.58 2.82 -0.32
C MET A 38 -8.64 2.58 -1.84
N SER A 39 -9.27 3.49 -2.56
CA SER A 39 -9.20 3.61 -4.01
C SER A 39 -7.84 4.12 -4.49
N GLU A 40 -7.57 3.99 -5.80
CA GLU A 40 -6.34 4.50 -6.43
C GLU A 40 -6.05 5.96 -6.07
N THR A 41 -7.07 6.82 -6.15
CA THR A 41 -6.95 8.23 -5.83
C THR A 41 -6.59 8.47 -4.37
N GLU A 42 -7.16 7.69 -3.44
CA GLU A 42 -6.94 7.88 -2.00
C GLU A 42 -5.52 7.53 -1.59
N TRP A 43 -4.98 6.39 -2.01
CA TRP A 43 -3.60 6.05 -1.67
C TRP A 43 -2.58 6.93 -2.40
N ARG A 44 -2.90 7.40 -3.63
CA ARG A 44 -2.09 8.42 -4.32
C ARG A 44 -2.04 9.74 -3.54
N ASN A 45 -3.18 10.17 -2.98
CA ASN A 45 -3.26 11.37 -2.14
C ASN A 45 -2.46 11.26 -0.83
N LEU A 46 -2.26 10.04 -0.31
CA LEU A 46 -1.38 9.80 0.84
C LEU A 46 0.11 9.90 0.49
N GLY A 47 0.45 10.00 -0.80
CA GLY A 47 1.82 10.10 -1.30
C GLY A 47 2.41 8.77 -1.78
N VAL A 48 1.62 7.69 -1.80
CA VAL A 48 2.05 6.42 -2.39
C VAL A 48 2.13 6.60 -3.91
N GLN A 49 3.29 6.32 -4.49
CA GLN A 49 3.55 6.45 -5.92
C GLN A 49 3.82 5.07 -6.51
N GLN A 50 2.89 4.60 -7.34
CA GLN A 50 3.01 3.35 -8.09
C GLN A 50 2.52 3.54 -9.53
N SER A 51 2.79 2.56 -10.39
CA SER A 51 2.22 2.49 -11.75
C SER A 51 0.68 2.45 -11.69
N GLN A 52 0.01 2.58 -12.83
CA GLN A 52 -1.44 2.41 -12.90
C GLN A 52 -1.84 0.94 -12.74
N GLY A 53 -3.05 0.67 -12.27
CA GLY A 53 -3.61 -0.68 -12.19
C GLY A 53 -3.39 -1.41 -10.86
N TRP A 54 -2.81 -0.75 -9.87
CA TRP A 54 -2.69 -1.29 -8.50
C TRP A 54 -3.96 -1.06 -7.69
N ILE A 55 -4.47 -2.14 -7.12
CA ILE A 55 -5.68 -2.17 -6.30
C ILE A 55 -5.28 -2.53 -4.87
N HIS A 56 -5.78 -1.74 -3.91
CA HIS A 56 -5.60 -2.05 -2.50
C HIS A 56 -6.61 -3.10 -2.08
N TYR A 57 -6.16 -4.34 -1.93
CA TYR A 57 -7.04 -5.48 -1.70
C TYR A 57 -7.15 -5.87 -0.22
N MET A 58 -6.19 -5.45 0.62
CA MET A 58 -6.19 -5.79 2.03
C MET A 58 -5.47 -4.72 2.86
N ILE A 59 -6.06 -4.37 4.00
CA ILE A 59 -5.41 -3.61 5.06
C ILE A 59 -4.85 -4.61 6.06
N HIS A 60 -3.53 -4.65 6.20
CA HIS A 60 -2.91 -5.40 7.28
C HIS A 60 -2.64 -4.45 8.45
N GLN A 61 -3.41 -4.63 9.54
CA GLN A 61 -3.17 -3.93 10.80
C GLN A 61 -2.12 -4.71 11.61
N PRO A 62 -1.02 -4.07 12.02
CA PRO A 62 0.00 -4.73 12.83
C PRO A 62 -0.57 -5.09 14.21
N GLU A 63 -0.36 -6.33 14.63
CA GLU A 63 -0.91 -6.88 15.88
C GLU A 63 -0.21 -6.34 17.14
N PHE A 64 1.03 -5.86 17.00
CA PHE A 64 1.85 -5.39 18.13
C PHE A 64 2.53 -4.05 17.83
N GLY A 65 1.82 -2.93 18.01
CA GLY A 65 2.42 -1.61 18.29
C GLY A 65 3.39 -0.98 17.26
N GLU A 66 3.84 -1.69 16.23
CA GLU A 66 4.59 -1.16 15.12
C GLU A 66 3.63 -0.34 14.28
N ASN A 67 3.68 0.96 14.42
CA ASN A 67 2.70 1.90 13.85
C ASN A 67 2.88 2.08 12.32
N SER A 68 3.02 0.97 11.59
CA SER A 68 3.20 0.92 10.14
C SER A 68 1.98 0.25 9.52
N VAL A 69 1.17 1.01 8.79
CA VAL A 69 0.09 0.41 7.99
C VAL A 69 0.73 -0.18 6.75
N ARG A 70 0.54 -1.48 6.56
CA ARG A 70 0.98 -2.17 5.35
C ARG A 70 -0.19 -2.17 4.37
N CYS A 71 -0.08 -1.36 3.33
CA CYS A 71 -1.01 -1.35 2.21
C CYS A 71 -0.59 -2.46 1.24
N CYS A 72 -1.39 -3.53 1.17
CA CYS A 72 -1.18 -4.60 0.21
C CYS A 72 -1.84 -4.19 -1.11
N LEU A 73 -1.02 -3.93 -2.12
CA LEU A 73 -1.46 -3.55 -3.44
C LEU A 73 -1.30 -4.77 -4.36
N SER A 74 -2.32 -5.06 -5.16
CA SER A 74 -2.29 -6.08 -6.22
C SER A 74 -2.50 -5.42 -7.58
N GLY A 75 -1.67 -5.78 -8.57
CA GLY A 75 -1.83 -5.39 -9.96
C GLY A 75 -2.20 -6.59 -10.82
N PHE A 76 -3.03 -6.38 -11.85
CA PHE A 76 -3.24 -7.39 -12.88
C PHE A 76 -1.98 -7.52 -13.74
N ARG A 77 -1.54 -8.77 -13.98
CA ARG A 77 -0.32 -9.06 -14.74
C ARG A 77 -0.44 -8.75 -16.24
N ASP A 78 -1.66 -8.55 -16.74
CA ASP A 78 -1.92 -8.32 -18.16
C ASP A 78 -2.83 -7.12 -18.42
N GLN A 79 -2.19 -6.01 -18.80
CA GLN A 79 -2.61 -5.26 -19.98
C GLN A 79 -1.39 -4.58 -20.60
N VAL A 80 -0.50 -5.39 -21.21
CA VAL A 80 0.38 -4.98 -22.31
C VAL A 80 0.39 -6.08 -23.36
#